data_AF-A0A923C781-F1
#
_entry.id   AF-A0A923C781-F1
#
_cell.length_a   1.000
_cell.length_b   1.000
_cell.length_c   1.000
_cell.angle_alpha   90.00
_cell.angle_beta   90.00
_cell.angle_gamma   90.00
#
_symmetry.space_group_name_H-M   'P 1'
#
loop_
_entity.id
_entity.type
_entity.pdbx_description
1 polymer ?
#
loop_
_entity_poly.entity_id
_entity_poly.type
_entity_poly.pdbx_seq_one_letter_code
_entity_poly.pdbx_strand_id
1 'polypeptide(L)' 'MDTTATNNSKRTRIGIGGWTFEPWRNCFYPAGLAHSKELHYASRQLSAIEVNGTYYSTFKPPT' A
#
# COMPACT_ATOMS: atom_id res chain seq x y z
N MET A 1 -35.15 18.91 21.92
CA MET A 1 -34.84 17.53 21.53
C MET A 1 -33.89 17.64 20.37
N ASP A 2 -32.60 17.41 20.59
CA ASP A 2 -31.57 17.54 19.56
C ASP A 2 -30.80 16.23 19.52
N THR A 3 -30.99 15.47 18.45
CA THR A 3 -30.41 14.14 18.26
C THR A 3 -29.32 14.26 17.20
N THR A 4 -28.14 14.70 17.59
CA THR A 4 -26.95 14.60 16.73
C THR A 4 -26.50 13.14 16.65
N ALA A 5 -27.12 12.37 15.75
CA ALA A 5 -26.64 11.03 15.43
C ALA A 5 -25.30 11.17 14.69
N THR A 6 -24.18 10.96 15.40
CA THR A 6 -22.86 10.81 14.79
C THR A 6 -22.89 9.63 13.83
N ASN A 7 -22.83 9.92 12.54
CA ASN A 7 -22.77 8.91 11.50
C ASN A 7 -21.39 8.22 11.56
N ASN A 8 -21.32 7.12 12.29
CA ASN A 8 -20.08 6.36 12.50
C ASN A 8 -19.81 5.48 11.27
N SER A 9 -19.52 6.09 10.13
CA SER A 9 -19.13 5.35 8.93
C SER A 9 -17.78 4.68 9.20
N LYS A 10 -17.78 3.36 9.40
CA LYS A 10 -16.53 2.59 9.53
C LYS A 10 -15.71 2.77 8.25
N ARG A 11 -14.45 3.20 8.41
CA ARG A 11 -13.52 3.37 7.28
C ARG A 11 -13.02 2.00 6.81
N THR A 12 -13.59 1.49 5.73
CA THR A 12 -13.09 0.29 5.04
C THR A 12 -11.86 0.64 4.21
N ARG A 13 -10.81 -0.19 4.28
CA ARG A 13 -9.60 -0.06 3.45
C ARG A 13 -9.55 -1.21 2.45
N ILE A 14 -9.20 -0.88 1.21
CA ILE A 14 -9.03 -1.84 0.11
C ILE A 14 -7.58 -1.73 -0.37
N GLY A 15 -6.95 -2.88 -0.62
CA GLY A 15 -5.52 -2.98 -0.87
C GLY A 15 -5.14 -4.24 -1.64
N ILE A 16 -3.83 -4.48 -1.69
CA ILE A 16 -3.20 -5.58 -2.44
C ILE A 16 -2.28 -6.41 -1.54
N GLY A 17 -1.98 -7.64 -1.96
CA GLY A 17 -0.95 -8.50 -1.35
C GLY A 17 0.41 -8.31 -2.00
N GLY A 18 1.33 -7.60 -1.32
CA GLY A 18 2.65 -7.26 -1.87
C GLY A 18 2.62 -6.13 -2.92
N TRP A 19 3.79 -5.69 -3.38
CA TRP A 19 3.93 -4.60 -4.37
C TRP A 19 4.87 -4.95 -5.53
N THR A 20 5.65 -6.02 -5.40
CA THR A 20 6.68 -6.42 -6.38
C THR A 20 6.08 -7.34 -7.45
N PHE A 21 5.29 -6.78 -8.35
CA PHE A 21 4.70 -7.53 -9.47
C PHE A 21 5.12 -6.91 -10.81
N GLU A 22 6.02 -7.59 -11.52
CA GLU A 22 6.66 -7.12 -12.75
C GLU A 22 5.66 -6.58 -13.80
N PRO A 23 4.52 -7.26 -14.10
CA PRO A 23 3.59 -6.80 -15.12
C PRO A 23 2.90 -5.45 -14.83
N TRP A 24 3.03 -4.92 -13.62
CA TRP A 24 2.52 -3.58 -13.29
C TRP A 24 3.46 -2.45 -13.69
N ARG A 25 4.70 -2.74 -14.06
CA ARG A 25 5.64 -1.73 -14.56
C ARG A 25 5.14 -1.17 -15.89
N ASN A 26 5.17 0.15 -16.03
CA ASN A 26 4.65 0.92 -17.18
C ASN A 26 3.11 0.93 -17.34
N CYS A 27 2.35 0.25 -16.47
CA CYS A 27 0.88 0.30 -16.46
C CYS A 27 0.34 0.94 -15.17
N PHE A 28 0.86 0.54 -14.02
CA PHE A 28 0.56 1.13 -12.71
C PHE A 28 1.74 1.96 -12.20
N TYR A 29 2.96 1.45 -12.37
CA TYR A 29 4.18 2.19 -12.06
C TYR A 29 4.61 3.09 -13.23
N PRO A 30 5.00 4.35 -12.97
CA PRO A 30 5.54 5.22 -14.00
C PRO A 30 6.80 4.63 -14.64
N ALA A 31 6.99 4.90 -15.93
CA ALA A 31 8.19 4.48 -16.64
C ALA A 31 9.45 5.03 -15.97
N GLY A 32 10.48 4.19 -15.84
CA GLY A 32 11.75 4.54 -15.21
C GLY A 32 11.73 4.63 -13.68
N LEU A 33 10.62 4.28 -13.01
CA LEU A 33 10.61 4.17 -11.55
C LEU A 33 11.57 3.06 -11.10
N ALA A 34 12.53 3.41 -10.23
CA ALA A 34 13.43 2.42 -9.64
C ALA A 34 12.65 1.40 -8.82
N HIS A 35 12.98 0.10 -8.96
CA HIS A 35 12.30 -1.00 -8.25
C HIS A 35 12.25 -0.78 -6.73
N SER A 36 13.34 -0.28 -6.13
CA SER A 36 13.42 0.04 -4.70
C SER A 36 12.42 1.13 -4.24
N LYS A 37 11.83 1.89 -5.17
CA LYS A 37 10.83 2.93 -4.91
C LYS A 37 9.39 2.48 -5.17
N GLU A 38 9.16 1.25 -5.63
CA GLU A 38 7.81 0.74 -5.94
C GLU A 38 6.89 0.76 -4.71
N LEU A 39 7.37 0.35 -3.52
CA LEU A 39 6.59 0.44 -2.29
C LEU A 39 6.22 1.89 -1.96
N HIS A 40 7.18 2.81 -2.09
CA HIS A 40 6.93 4.23 -1.84
C HIS A 40 5.83 4.76 -2.75
N TYR A 41 5.86 4.41 -4.04
CA TYR A 41 4.83 4.81 -5.00
C TYR A 41 3.46 4.17 -4.69
N ALA A 42 3.41 2.83 -4.59
CA ALA A 42 2.17 2.09 -4.39
C ALA A 42 1.42 2.54 -3.13
N SER A 43 2.15 2.80 -2.04
CA SER A 43 1.57 3.22 -0.76
C SER A 43 1.06 4.66 -0.74
N ARG A 44 1.18 5.44 -1.83
CA ARG A 44 0.45 6.71 -2.00
C ARG A 44 -0.79 6.58 -2.87
N GLN A 45 -0.90 5.49 -3.64
CA GLN A 45 -2.06 5.22 -4.49
C GLN A 45 -3.10 4.31 -3.82
N LEU A 46 -2.66 3.47 -2.88
CA LEU A 46 -3.50 2.47 -2.22
C LEU A 46 -3.71 2.79 -0.74
N SER A 47 -4.87 2.40 -0.23
CA SER A 47 -5.23 2.60 1.17
C SER A 47 -4.65 1.55 2.12
N ALA A 48 -4.25 0.39 1.58
CA ALA A 48 -3.62 -0.71 2.30
C ALA A 48 -2.73 -1.54 1.37
N ILE A 49 -1.66 -2.10 1.92
CA ILE A 49 -0.78 -3.08 1.29
C ILE A 49 -0.43 -4.11 2.36
N GLU A 50 -0.64 -5.39 2.07
CA GLU A 50 -0.21 -6.48 2.94
C GLU A 50 1.28 -6.79 2.70
N VAL A 51 2.01 -6.96 3.80
CA VAL A 51 3.46 -7.22 3.80
C VAL A 51 3.71 -8.66 4.25
N ASN A 52 4.13 -9.52 3.32
CA ASN A 52 4.37 -10.94 3.59
C ASN A 52 5.86 -11.32 3.58
N GLY A 53 6.74 -10.48 3.02
CA GLY A 53 8.17 -10.78 2.89
C GLY A 53 8.85 -11.06 4.23
N THR A 54 8.30 -10.52 5.33
CA THR A 54 8.77 -10.73 6.70
C THR A 54 8.64 -12.16 7.19
N TYR A 55 7.82 -13.00 6.53
CA TYR A 55 7.77 -14.43 6.81
C TYR A 55 9.09 -15.13 6.48
N TYR A 56 9.79 -14.68 5.43
CA TYR A 56 11.03 -15.30 4.96
C TYR A 56 12.29 -14.63 5.54
N SER A 57 12.24 -13.32 5.83
CA SER A 57 13.34 -12.58 6.46
C SER A 57 12.91 -11.21 6.96
N THR A 58 13.56 -10.67 7.99
CA THR A 58 13.27 -9.32 8.49
C THR A 58 13.90 -8.23 7.61
N PHE A 59 13.24 -7.07 7.52
CA PHE A 59 13.84 -5.89 6.90
C PHE A 59 14.96 -5.35 7.79
N LYS A 60 16.13 -5.10 7.19
CA LYS A 60 17.24 -4.44 7.89
C LYS A 60 16.91 -2.95 8.06
N PRO A 61 17.24 -2.35 9.21
CA PRO A 61 17.10 -0.92 9.40
C PRO A 61 17.98 -0.15 8.40
N PRO A 62 17.62 1.10 8.05
CA PRO A 62 18.45 1.94 7.19
C PRO A 62 19.83 2.16 7.82
N THR A 63 20.86 2.15 6.96
CA THR A 63 22.26 2.44 7.31
C THR A 63 22.62 3.86 6.91
#